data_AF-A0A7Y2HWS1-F1
#
_entry.id   AF-A0A7Y2HWS1-F1
#
_cell.length_a   1.000
_cell.length_b   1.000
_cell.length_c   1.000
_cell.angle_alpha   90.00
_cell.angle_beta   90.00
_cell.angle_gamma   90.00
#
_symmetry.space_group_name_H-M   'P 1'
#
loop_
_entity.id
_entity.type
_entity.pdbx_description
1 polymer ?
#
loop_
_entity_poly.entity_id
_entity_poly.type
_entity_poly.pdbx_seq_one_letter_code
_entity_poly.pdbx_strand_id
1 'polypeptide(L)'
;MRWRWSLARAVVAVWAVFAAAASVGAGPPAPTEWFDVGSATLGAGDVLAADIALAVTPSQVVGFEVRFDYSEMISDASWASDAQAKVTTPARATYTIGGFTTLPKADEDWSFNGPGSDGPGVYGDSGEDIFLPWLDAPAGDGVYAVSLTNDWLGDSNPNTYNVVQIRFYLSVAGACCHPDGTCSEGSESACVTAGGVYEGDGVSCASDPCVVPTGACCLPDGACLDVTPDACVDAEGVYQGDGIACAPGLCVGVKGACCFPDGSCGVLREDVCVTRGGDYQGDGKTCTIGCPPATGACCRADGTCVALDAAACLAVGGVYAGDLVACTPTLCPPPKGACCFPGGACGVMEEPTCTDAGGVYQGDGTICAGQCPTPPGACCFPDGTCVSLPSGACGDAGGGFQGVGVVCSPTLCPPPKGACCRPDGGCRVVEEEKCEGVYQGDGTICEGQCPPPLDGDVNRDGSVDFSDLLLVIAHWGPCSHCLADLDVDGVVGFGDLLMVLAHWG
;
A
#
# COMPACT_ATOMS: atom_id res chain seq x y z
N MET A 1 15.81 82.81 -26.48
CA MET A 1 15.37 84.23 -26.47
C MET A 1 16.19 85.01 -25.44
N ARG A 2 16.43 86.30 -25.72
CA ARG A 2 17.14 87.35 -24.97
C ARG A 2 17.52 87.10 -23.48
N TRP A 3 18.78 87.38 -23.16
CA TRP A 3 19.30 87.51 -21.80
C TRP A 3 19.15 88.95 -21.28
N ARG A 4 18.81 89.10 -19.99
CA ARG A 4 18.83 90.36 -19.21
C ARG A 4 20.01 90.31 -18.24
N TRP A 5 20.68 91.45 -18.06
CA TRP A 5 21.80 91.64 -17.15
C TRP A 5 21.34 92.02 -15.73
N SER A 6 22.13 91.63 -14.71
CA SER A 6 22.29 92.39 -13.47
C SER A 6 23.63 92.05 -12.80
N LEU A 7 24.39 93.12 -12.48
CA LEU A 7 25.70 93.13 -11.84
C LEU A 7 25.62 92.97 -10.31
N ALA A 8 26.54 92.20 -9.73
CA ALA A 8 27.13 92.47 -8.41
C ALA A 8 28.59 91.98 -8.39
N ARG A 9 29.43 92.60 -7.56
CA ARG A 9 30.87 92.82 -7.72
C ARG A 9 31.78 91.58 -7.56
N ALA A 10 32.91 91.68 -8.27
CA ALA A 10 34.12 90.83 -8.31
C ALA A 10 33.93 89.44 -8.95
N VAL A 11 33.90 89.43 -10.29
CA VAL A 11 33.96 88.20 -11.09
C VAL A 11 35.29 88.23 -11.83
N VAL A 12 36.25 87.36 -11.50
CA VAL A 12 37.21 86.89 -12.52
C VAL A 12 36.39 86.00 -13.43
N ALA A 13 35.72 86.64 -14.39
CA ALA A 13 34.87 85.97 -15.33
C ALA A 13 35.79 85.30 -16.34
N VAL A 14 36.20 84.06 -16.08
CA VAL A 14 36.52 83.16 -17.18
C VAL A 14 35.16 82.80 -17.78
N TRP A 15 34.68 83.67 -18.67
CA TRP A 15 33.59 83.35 -19.59
C TRP A 15 34.10 82.27 -20.54
N ALA A 16 34.09 81.04 -20.08
CA ALA A 16 34.16 79.89 -20.94
C ALA A 16 32.75 79.65 -21.51
N VAL A 17 32.37 80.48 -22.49
CA VAL A 17 31.46 79.98 -23.53
C VAL A 17 32.28 79.00 -24.35
N PHE A 18 32.43 77.77 -23.84
CA PHE A 18 32.90 76.67 -24.65
C PHE A 18 31.66 75.97 -25.21
N ALA A 19 31.36 76.31 -26.47
CA ALA A 19 31.18 75.23 -27.41
C ALA A 19 32.45 74.37 -27.33
N ALA A 20 32.40 73.27 -26.57
CA ALA A 20 33.44 72.26 -26.59
C ALA A 20 33.34 71.51 -27.94
N ALA A 21 33.75 72.20 -29.00
CA ALA A 21 34.37 71.55 -30.13
C ALA A 21 35.89 71.62 -29.87
N ALA A 22 36.41 70.63 -29.15
CA ALA A 22 37.82 70.25 -29.25
C ALA A 22 37.88 68.74 -29.44
N SER A 23 38.05 68.39 -30.71
CA SER A 23 38.15 67.07 -31.31
C SER A 23 39.09 66.10 -30.59
N VAL A 24 38.52 65.02 -30.06
CA VAL A 24 39.00 63.66 -30.35
C VAL A 24 37.76 62.82 -30.68
N GLY A 25 37.82 62.16 -31.85
CA GLY A 25 36.87 61.25 -32.50
C GLY A 25 35.55 60.82 -31.81
N ALA A 26 34.46 61.05 -32.54
CA ALA A 26 33.23 60.25 -32.64
C ALA A 26 32.30 60.12 -31.42
N GLY A 27 31.12 60.76 -31.54
CA GLY A 27 29.90 60.40 -30.79
C GLY A 27 29.62 61.24 -29.53
N PRO A 28 28.35 61.29 -29.06
CA PRO A 28 28.06 61.77 -27.71
C PRO A 28 28.81 60.90 -26.67
N PRO A 29 29.37 61.48 -25.61
CA PRO A 29 30.29 60.79 -24.69
C PRO A 29 29.59 59.68 -23.88
N ALA A 30 30.37 58.65 -23.51
CA ALA A 30 29.92 57.52 -22.71
C ALA A 30 29.68 57.92 -21.24
N PRO A 31 28.69 57.32 -20.55
CA PRO A 31 28.23 57.75 -19.22
C PRO A 31 29.14 57.31 -18.07
N THR A 32 30.41 57.74 -18.05
CA THR A 32 31.38 57.48 -16.94
C THR A 32 32.62 58.41 -16.96
N GLU A 33 32.68 59.43 -17.81
CA GLU A 33 33.88 60.28 -17.97
C GLU A 33 33.91 61.45 -16.98
N TRP A 34 35.13 61.84 -16.55
CA TRP A 34 35.36 63.03 -15.72
C TRP A 34 35.43 64.28 -16.60
N PHE A 35 34.75 65.35 -16.17
CA PHE A 35 34.72 66.65 -16.84
C PHE A 35 35.45 67.69 -16.00
N ASP A 36 36.47 68.34 -16.56
CA ASP A 36 37.17 69.45 -15.90
C ASP A 36 36.32 70.73 -15.93
N VAL A 37 35.96 71.23 -14.75
CA VAL A 37 35.19 72.48 -14.57
C VAL A 37 36.09 73.71 -14.72
N GLY A 38 37.40 73.55 -14.55
CA GLY A 38 38.44 74.58 -14.73
C GLY A 38 39.38 74.68 -13.54
N SER A 39 40.44 75.50 -13.68
CA SER A 39 41.42 75.83 -12.64
C SER A 39 41.48 77.34 -12.42
N ALA A 40 41.36 77.81 -11.18
CA ALA A 40 41.49 79.24 -10.86
C ALA A 40 42.03 79.46 -9.44
N THR A 41 42.90 80.46 -9.27
CA THR A 41 43.25 81.00 -7.94
C THR A 41 42.05 81.78 -7.40
N LEU A 42 41.53 81.41 -6.23
CA LEU A 42 40.39 82.08 -5.60
C LEU A 42 40.85 82.74 -4.30
N GLY A 43 40.67 84.05 -4.17
CA GLY A 43 40.79 84.73 -2.89
C GLY A 43 39.60 84.45 -1.96
N ALA A 44 39.70 84.93 -0.72
CA ALA A 44 38.61 84.90 0.24
C ALA A 44 37.33 85.54 -0.35
N GLY A 45 36.25 84.76 -0.46
CA GLY A 45 34.97 85.20 -1.02
C GLY A 45 34.87 85.21 -2.55
N ASP A 46 35.90 84.77 -3.27
CA ASP A 46 35.82 84.58 -4.72
C ASP A 46 35.01 83.33 -5.08
N VAL A 47 34.31 83.39 -6.22
CA VAL A 47 33.45 82.31 -6.72
C VAL A 47 33.88 81.93 -8.14
N LEU A 48 34.17 80.64 -8.37
CA LEU A 48 34.30 80.05 -9.70
C LEU A 48 32.98 79.36 -10.06
N ALA A 49 32.29 79.79 -11.11
CA ALA A 49 31.03 79.18 -11.53
C ALA A 49 31.08 78.73 -12.99
N ALA A 50 30.43 77.60 -13.27
CA ALA A 50 30.27 77.00 -14.58
C ALA A 50 28.86 76.44 -14.76
N ASP A 51 28.30 76.59 -15.95
CA ASP A 51 27.04 75.96 -16.33
C ASP A 51 27.32 74.73 -17.20
N ILE A 52 26.85 73.56 -16.77
CA ILE A 52 27.03 72.29 -17.47
C ILE A 52 25.69 71.88 -18.09
N ALA A 53 25.62 71.90 -19.41
CA ALA A 53 24.49 71.39 -20.16
C ALA A 53 24.76 69.94 -20.57
N LEU A 54 23.93 69.02 -20.07
CA LEU A 54 23.99 67.61 -20.46
C LEU A 54 23.00 67.35 -21.60
N ALA A 55 23.42 66.61 -22.63
CA ALA A 55 22.57 66.21 -23.75
C ALA A 55 21.67 65.00 -23.43
N VAL A 56 21.18 64.93 -22.18
CA VAL A 56 20.30 63.86 -21.68
C VAL A 56 19.11 64.48 -20.96
N THR A 57 18.01 63.74 -20.85
CA THR A 57 16.90 64.20 -20.02
C THR A 57 17.34 64.23 -18.55
N PRO A 58 16.98 65.26 -17.75
CA PRO A 58 17.38 65.35 -16.35
C PRO A 58 16.97 64.13 -15.51
N SER A 59 15.88 63.44 -15.89
CA SER A 59 15.42 62.19 -15.29
C SER A 59 16.35 61.00 -15.53
N GLN A 60 17.27 61.09 -16.50
CA GLN A 60 18.29 60.07 -16.73
C GLN A 60 19.48 60.25 -15.80
N VAL A 61 19.70 61.42 -15.18
CA VAL A 61 20.82 61.61 -14.26
C VAL A 61 20.44 61.09 -12.88
N VAL A 62 21.05 59.98 -12.45
CA VAL A 62 20.76 59.31 -11.16
C VAL A 62 21.76 59.66 -10.06
N GLY A 63 22.86 60.33 -10.41
CA GLY A 63 23.86 60.80 -9.46
C GLY A 63 24.95 61.64 -10.12
N PHE A 64 25.78 62.27 -9.30
CA PHE A 64 26.99 62.94 -9.74
C PHE A 64 28.08 62.83 -8.68
N GLU A 65 29.33 62.97 -9.10
CA GLU A 65 30.51 62.89 -8.25
C GLU A 65 31.39 64.12 -8.54
N VAL A 66 31.91 64.76 -7.49
CA VAL A 66 32.81 65.92 -7.59
C VAL A 66 34.15 65.56 -6.96
N ARG A 67 35.23 65.77 -7.72
CA ARG A 67 36.60 65.54 -7.29
C ARG A 67 37.36 66.86 -7.29
N PHE A 68 38.12 67.08 -6.23
CA PHE A 68 39.07 68.18 -6.13
C PHE A 68 40.48 67.61 -6.32
N ASP A 69 41.23 68.14 -7.28
CA ASP A 69 42.64 67.79 -7.48
C ASP A 69 43.54 68.80 -6.76
N TYR A 70 44.34 68.33 -5.81
CA TYR A 70 45.27 69.15 -5.01
C TYR A 70 46.75 68.97 -5.42
N SER A 71 47.02 68.35 -6.57
CA SER A 71 48.36 67.86 -6.98
C SER A 71 49.46 68.92 -7.12
N GLU A 72 49.13 70.20 -7.28
CA GLU A 72 50.12 71.30 -7.35
C GLU A 72 49.99 72.31 -6.17
N MET A 73 50.34 71.98 -4.91
CA MET A 73 51.13 72.87 -4.01
C MET A 73 51.32 72.41 -2.53
N ILE A 74 52.60 72.41 -2.13
CA ILE A 74 53.29 73.07 -0.99
C ILE A 74 52.62 73.07 0.42
N SER A 75 53.04 72.08 1.21
CA SER A 75 53.41 72.11 2.64
C SER A 75 52.38 72.31 3.78
N ASP A 76 51.05 72.24 3.60
CA ASP A 76 50.20 72.14 4.82
C ASP A 76 48.85 71.40 4.82
N ALA A 77 48.22 70.84 3.78
CA ALA A 77 46.95 70.05 3.88
C ALA A 77 45.72 70.60 4.70
N SER A 78 45.83 71.72 5.43
CA SER A 78 44.86 72.30 6.35
C SER A 78 43.82 73.18 5.65
N TRP A 79 43.98 73.34 4.33
CA TRP A 79 43.25 74.27 3.45
C TRP A 79 42.20 73.60 2.56
N ALA A 80 42.11 72.26 2.58
CA ALA A 80 41.02 71.55 1.90
C ALA A 80 39.66 71.88 2.56
N SER A 81 39.62 72.21 3.84
CA SER A 81 38.37 72.42 4.59
C SER A 81 37.49 73.58 4.12
N ASP A 82 38.04 74.51 3.32
CA ASP A 82 37.45 75.84 3.07
C ASP A 82 36.81 75.99 1.68
N ALA A 83 36.86 74.93 0.85
CA ALA A 83 36.21 74.90 -0.45
C ALA A 83 34.76 74.42 -0.33
N GLN A 84 33.81 75.18 -0.88
CA GLN A 84 32.41 74.79 -1.00
C GLN A 84 32.02 74.65 -2.48
N ALA A 85 31.65 73.45 -2.92
CA ALA A 85 31.00 73.23 -4.20
C ALA A 85 29.48 73.23 -4.06
N LYS A 86 28.82 74.06 -4.85
CA LYS A 86 27.37 74.17 -4.90
C LYS A 86 26.88 73.74 -6.27
N VAL A 87 26.11 72.68 -6.34
CA VAL A 87 25.48 72.16 -7.56
C VAL A 87 23.99 72.47 -7.49
N THR A 88 23.51 73.28 -8.43
CA THR A 88 22.09 73.57 -8.62
C THR A 88 21.58 72.83 -9.84
N THR A 89 20.57 72.01 -9.62
CA THR A 89 19.92 71.21 -10.66
C THR A 89 18.96 72.02 -11.52
N PRO A 90 18.54 71.49 -12.68
CA PRO A 90 17.54 72.11 -13.54
C PRO A 90 16.22 72.46 -12.83
N ALA A 91 15.81 71.65 -11.85
CA ALA A 91 14.63 71.91 -11.01
C ALA A 91 14.90 72.87 -9.84
N ARG A 92 16.06 73.54 -9.83
CA ARG A 92 16.52 74.51 -8.83
C ARG A 92 16.78 73.94 -7.44
N ALA A 93 16.76 72.61 -7.27
CA ALA A 93 17.29 71.99 -6.07
C ALA A 93 18.80 72.22 -6.02
N THR A 94 19.30 72.60 -4.85
CA THR A 94 20.68 73.07 -4.67
C THR A 94 21.37 72.20 -3.61
N TYR A 95 22.57 71.74 -3.92
CA TYR A 95 23.38 70.84 -3.13
C TYR A 95 24.69 71.53 -2.85
N THR A 96 25.11 71.62 -1.59
CA THR A 96 26.39 72.21 -1.20
C THR A 96 27.27 71.10 -0.61
N ILE A 97 28.54 71.06 -1.02
CA ILE A 97 29.55 70.05 -0.70
C ILE A 97 30.79 70.80 -0.19
N GLY A 98 31.20 70.60 1.07
CA GLY A 98 32.37 71.26 1.70
C GLY A 98 32.05 72.43 2.66
N GLY A 99 33.08 73.08 3.24
CA GLY A 99 32.97 74.25 4.14
C GLY A 99 32.98 73.97 5.67
N PHE A 100 33.96 73.24 6.19
CA PHE A 100 33.99 72.77 7.60
C PHE A 100 35.16 73.34 8.41
N THR A 101 35.05 73.40 9.75
CA THR A 101 36.05 74.05 10.63
C THR A 101 37.00 73.09 11.37
N THR A 102 36.87 71.76 11.21
CA THR A 102 37.76 70.75 11.82
C THR A 102 37.95 69.53 10.92
N LEU A 103 39.21 69.08 10.74
CA LEU A 103 39.57 67.87 9.98
C LEU A 103 39.18 66.57 10.73
N PRO A 104 38.54 65.58 10.09
CA PRO A 104 38.41 64.22 10.61
C PRO A 104 39.66 63.35 10.30
N LYS A 105 39.75 62.18 10.92
CA LYS A 105 40.82 61.19 10.67
C LYS A 105 40.67 60.55 9.28
N ALA A 106 41.79 60.22 8.65
CA ALA A 106 41.93 59.87 7.23
C ALA A 106 41.28 58.53 6.75
N ASP A 107 40.44 57.88 7.56
CA ASP A 107 40.09 56.46 7.36
C ASP A 107 38.56 56.17 7.35
N GLU A 108 37.68 57.14 7.05
CA GLU A 108 36.22 56.92 7.00
C GLU A 108 35.54 57.58 5.76
N ASP A 109 34.66 56.85 5.06
CA ASP A 109 33.88 57.28 3.87
C ASP A 109 32.52 57.90 4.23
N TRP A 110 32.14 59.09 3.72
CA TRP A 110 30.81 59.67 3.97
C TRP A 110 29.99 59.98 2.70
N SER A 111 28.66 59.83 2.80
CA SER A 111 27.64 60.10 1.77
C SER A 111 26.66 61.22 2.20
N PHE A 112 26.14 62.03 1.28
CA PHE A 112 25.17 63.11 1.58
C PHE A 112 23.71 62.70 1.29
N ASN A 113 22.78 63.08 2.17
CA ASN A 113 21.33 62.87 2.00
C ASN A 113 20.55 64.18 2.20
N GLY A 114 20.13 64.80 1.08
CA GLY A 114 19.01 65.75 1.06
C GLY A 114 19.23 67.18 1.58
N PRO A 115 18.23 68.07 1.41
CA PRO A 115 18.38 69.49 1.71
C PRO A 115 18.16 69.78 3.21
N GLY A 116 19.16 70.36 3.87
CA GLY A 116 19.05 70.95 5.21
C GLY A 116 19.76 70.24 6.36
N SER A 117 20.93 69.63 6.15
CA SER A 117 21.70 69.05 7.25
C SER A 117 22.79 69.99 7.78
N ASP A 118 22.62 70.46 9.01
CA ASP A 118 23.73 70.88 9.87
C ASP A 118 24.45 69.59 10.36
N GLY A 119 25.54 69.20 9.70
CA GLY A 119 26.34 68.01 10.06
C GLY A 119 27.58 67.81 9.15
N PRO A 120 28.66 67.16 9.63
CA PRO A 120 29.99 67.19 8.97
C PRO A 120 30.12 66.30 7.70
N GLY A 121 31.00 66.68 6.73
CA GLY A 121 31.35 66.01 5.44
C GLY A 121 32.82 65.47 5.30
N VAL A 122 33.12 64.54 4.37
CA VAL A 122 34.43 63.82 4.19
C VAL A 122 35.31 64.27 3.02
N TYR A 123 36.63 64.10 3.21
CA TYR A 123 37.71 64.17 2.21
C TYR A 123 38.38 62.79 2.06
N GLY A 124 38.52 62.27 0.84
CA GLY A 124 39.27 61.04 0.55
C GLY A 124 40.48 61.31 -0.36
N ASP A 125 41.64 60.74 -0.02
CA ASP A 125 42.86 60.79 -0.82
C ASP A 125 42.88 59.57 -1.78
N SER A 126 43.18 59.81 -3.06
CA SER A 126 43.42 58.84 -4.13
C SER A 126 42.65 57.49 -4.10
N GLY A 127 41.52 57.40 -4.82
CA GLY A 127 41.19 56.18 -5.55
C GLY A 127 39.91 55.41 -5.21
N GLU A 128 39.05 55.89 -4.29
CA GLU A 128 37.72 55.29 -4.08
C GLU A 128 36.62 56.29 -4.49
N ASP A 129 35.85 55.91 -5.51
CA ASP A 129 34.81 56.74 -6.14
C ASP A 129 33.57 56.80 -5.22
N ILE A 130 33.14 58.01 -4.82
CA ILE A 130 31.98 58.20 -3.92
C ILE A 130 30.71 58.40 -4.76
N PHE A 131 29.85 57.38 -4.78
CA PHE A 131 28.57 57.40 -5.50
C PHE A 131 27.46 58.07 -4.67
N LEU A 132 26.81 59.10 -5.22
CA LEU A 132 25.67 59.78 -4.60
C LEU A 132 24.36 59.48 -5.36
N PRO A 133 23.60 58.42 -4.99
CA PRO A 133 22.32 58.14 -5.61
C PRO A 133 21.27 59.16 -5.16
N TRP A 134 20.53 59.72 -6.13
CA TRP A 134 19.35 60.53 -5.86
C TRP A 134 18.10 59.67 -5.75
N LEU A 135 17.37 59.77 -4.64
CA LEU A 135 16.11 59.06 -4.48
C LEU A 135 14.90 59.75 -5.14
N ASP A 136 14.96 61.06 -5.43
CA ASP A 136 13.89 61.78 -6.15
C ASP A 136 14.39 63.08 -6.79
N ALA A 137 14.68 63.10 -8.10
CA ALA A 137 15.02 64.32 -8.83
C ALA A 137 13.78 64.93 -9.51
N PRO A 138 13.39 66.19 -9.23
CA PRO A 138 12.30 66.84 -9.96
C PRO A 138 12.75 67.23 -11.38
N ALA A 139 11.84 67.13 -12.34
CA ALA A 139 12.08 67.50 -13.74
C ALA A 139 12.25 69.03 -13.92
N GLY A 140 13.27 69.46 -14.68
CA GLY A 140 13.51 70.87 -15.01
C GLY A 140 14.42 71.05 -16.24
N ASP A 141 14.57 72.27 -16.75
CA ASP A 141 15.27 72.56 -18.02
C ASP A 141 16.78 72.29 -17.98
N GLY A 142 17.20 71.06 -18.33
CA GLY A 142 18.49 70.57 -18.92
C GLY A 142 19.88 71.12 -18.53
N VAL A 143 19.99 72.13 -17.67
CA VAL A 143 21.26 72.82 -17.33
C VAL A 143 21.50 72.72 -15.83
N TYR A 144 22.66 72.17 -15.46
CA TYR A 144 23.15 72.10 -14.10
C TYR A 144 24.11 73.27 -13.89
N ALA A 145 23.86 74.10 -12.88
CA ALA A 145 24.78 75.20 -12.52
C ALA A 145 25.69 74.73 -11.38
N VAL A 146 26.99 74.80 -11.57
CA VAL A 146 28.00 74.45 -10.55
C VAL A 146 28.75 75.71 -10.16
N SER A 147 28.77 76.04 -8.87
CA SER A 147 29.54 77.17 -8.34
C SER A 147 30.40 76.73 -7.16
N LEU A 148 31.68 77.05 -7.21
CA LEU A 148 32.68 76.82 -6.19
C LEU A 148 32.93 78.14 -5.46
N THR A 149 32.82 78.15 -4.15
CA THR A 149 33.05 79.33 -3.31
C THR A 149 34.14 79.02 -2.28
N ASN A 150 35.09 79.93 -2.11
CA ASN A 150 36.00 79.93 -0.97
C ASN A 150 35.36 80.73 0.17
N ASP A 151 35.00 80.07 1.28
CA ASP A 151 34.07 80.63 2.27
C ASP A 151 34.72 81.43 3.41
N TRP A 152 36.05 81.49 3.51
CA TRP A 152 36.70 82.11 4.67
C TRP A 152 37.11 83.58 4.46
N LEU A 153 36.36 84.51 5.06
CA LEU A 153 36.57 85.98 5.01
C LEU A 153 37.76 86.50 5.87
N GLY A 154 38.64 85.63 6.36
CA GLY A 154 39.61 85.93 7.43
C GLY A 154 41.11 85.82 7.10
N ASP A 155 41.50 85.24 5.96
CA ASP A 155 42.92 85.11 5.60
C ASP A 155 43.40 86.28 4.73
N SER A 156 44.66 86.66 4.91
CA SER A 156 45.37 87.67 4.13
C SER A 156 46.31 87.08 3.08
N ASN A 157 46.36 85.75 2.95
CA ASN A 157 47.07 85.06 1.88
C ASN A 157 46.11 84.57 0.78
N PRO A 158 46.40 84.82 -0.51
CA PRO A 158 45.60 84.29 -1.62
C PRO A 158 45.92 82.80 -1.84
N ASN A 159 44.91 81.94 -1.73
CA ASN A 159 45.03 80.50 -1.97
C ASN A 159 44.86 80.18 -3.46
N THR A 160 45.71 79.27 -3.99
CA THR A 160 45.56 78.75 -5.36
C THR A 160 44.79 77.44 -5.29
N TYR A 161 43.57 77.40 -5.83
CA TYR A 161 42.75 76.19 -5.87
C TYR A 161 42.97 75.50 -7.22
N ASN A 162 43.32 74.22 -7.18
CA ASN A 162 43.54 73.42 -8.38
C ASN A 162 42.29 72.59 -8.73
N VAL A 163 42.27 72.17 -10.00
CA VAL A 163 41.20 71.63 -10.83
C VAL A 163 40.05 70.92 -10.08
N VAL A 164 38.81 71.32 -10.37
CA VAL A 164 37.61 70.55 -10.00
C VAL A 164 37.14 69.72 -11.18
N GLN A 165 37.01 68.41 -10.98
CA GLN A 165 36.42 67.48 -11.94
C GLN A 165 35.02 67.06 -11.46
N ILE A 166 34.09 66.89 -12.39
CA ILE A 166 32.75 66.36 -12.10
C ILE A 166 32.41 65.21 -13.05
N ARG A 167 31.74 64.17 -12.57
CA ARG A 167 31.23 63.05 -13.36
C ARG A 167 29.73 62.88 -13.09
N PHE A 168 28.95 62.50 -14.11
CA PHE A 168 27.50 62.24 -13.98
C PHE A 168 27.20 60.75 -14.25
N TYR A 169 26.29 60.18 -13.46
CA TYR A 169 25.80 58.80 -13.64
C TYR A 169 24.43 58.82 -14.28
N LEU A 170 24.23 58.02 -15.33
CA LEU A 170 22.98 57.93 -16.06
C LEU A 170 22.26 56.60 -15.80
N SER A 171 20.94 56.62 -15.64
CA SER A 171 20.12 55.42 -15.86
C SER A 171 19.97 55.18 -17.36
N VAL A 172 20.39 54.01 -17.81
CA VAL A 172 20.01 53.50 -19.13
C VAL A 172 18.77 52.63 -18.95
N ALA A 173 17.82 52.73 -19.89
CA ALA A 173 16.66 51.84 -19.87
C ALA A 173 17.09 50.40 -20.18
N GLY A 174 16.41 49.45 -19.56
CA GLY A 174 16.53 48.03 -19.84
C GLY A 174 15.17 47.38 -20.06
N ALA A 175 15.19 46.18 -20.63
CA ALA A 175 14.02 45.37 -20.91
C ALA A 175 13.37 44.89 -19.62
N CYS A 176 12.06 45.12 -19.51
CA CYS A 176 11.20 44.61 -18.47
C CYS A 176 10.26 43.56 -19.05
N CYS A 177 10.39 42.32 -18.57
CA CYS A 177 9.57 41.20 -18.97
C CYS A 177 8.35 41.05 -18.07
N HIS A 178 7.18 41.24 -18.65
CA HIS A 178 5.91 41.11 -17.95
C HIS A 178 5.47 39.64 -17.89
N PRO A 179 4.62 39.26 -16.91
CA PRO A 179 4.12 37.89 -16.76
C PRO A 179 3.35 37.35 -17.98
N ASP A 180 2.82 38.22 -18.83
CA ASP A 180 2.12 37.88 -20.06
C ASP A 180 3.05 37.68 -21.28
N GLY A 181 4.37 37.74 -21.06
CA GLY A 181 5.40 37.64 -22.10
C GLY A 181 5.61 38.93 -22.89
N THR A 182 4.94 40.03 -22.56
CA THR A 182 5.19 41.33 -23.18
C THR A 182 6.47 41.98 -22.64
N CYS A 183 7.14 42.78 -23.46
CA CYS A 183 8.37 43.49 -23.08
C CYS A 183 8.16 45.01 -23.13
N SER A 184 8.60 45.72 -22.09
CA SER A 184 8.66 47.18 -22.08
C SER A 184 10.03 47.70 -21.66
N GLU A 185 10.51 48.77 -22.27
CA GLU A 185 11.76 49.44 -21.88
C GLU A 185 11.52 50.39 -20.71
N GLY A 186 12.34 50.32 -19.65
CA GLY A 186 12.16 51.16 -18.46
C GLY A 186 13.34 51.09 -17.49
N SER A 187 13.18 51.69 -16.31
CA SER A 187 14.11 51.51 -15.20
C SER A 187 13.77 50.25 -14.39
N GLU A 188 14.75 49.69 -13.67
CA GLU A 188 14.54 48.56 -12.77
C GLU A 188 13.37 48.81 -11.79
N SER A 189 13.34 49.98 -11.15
CA SER A 189 12.29 50.36 -10.20
C SER A 189 10.90 50.39 -10.85
N ALA A 190 10.79 50.92 -12.08
CA ALA A 190 9.53 50.93 -12.81
C ALA A 190 9.10 49.51 -13.21
N CYS A 191 10.05 48.65 -13.58
CA CYS A 191 9.80 47.26 -13.94
C CYS A 191 9.25 46.44 -12.76
N VAL A 192 9.92 46.52 -11.61
CA VAL A 192 9.49 45.83 -10.40
C VAL A 192 8.13 46.34 -9.92
N THR A 193 7.88 47.64 -10.02
CA THR A 193 6.57 48.23 -9.67
C THR A 193 5.46 47.74 -10.60
N ALA A 194 5.77 47.50 -11.87
CA ALA A 194 4.84 46.90 -12.83
C ALA A 194 4.65 45.39 -12.66
N GLY A 195 5.38 44.75 -11.73
CA GLY A 195 5.32 43.31 -11.51
C GLY A 195 6.08 42.48 -12.55
N GLY A 196 6.98 43.11 -13.32
CA GLY A 196 7.84 42.46 -14.29
C GLY A 196 9.23 42.12 -13.73
N VAL A 197 9.96 41.33 -14.50
CA VAL A 197 11.37 40.96 -14.24
C VAL A 197 12.28 41.83 -15.10
N TYR A 198 13.24 42.51 -14.47
CA TYR A 198 14.18 43.41 -15.17
C TYR A 198 15.41 42.64 -15.63
N GLU A 199 15.69 42.65 -16.94
CA GLU A 199 16.76 41.87 -17.56
C GLU A 199 18.14 42.56 -17.52
N GLY A 200 18.17 43.80 -17.02
CA GLY A 200 19.39 44.58 -16.82
C GLY A 200 19.53 45.76 -17.77
N ASP A 201 20.42 46.66 -17.38
CA ASP A 201 20.69 47.93 -18.06
C ASP A 201 21.23 47.73 -19.48
N GLY A 202 20.58 48.34 -20.48
CA GLY A 202 20.97 48.26 -21.89
C GLY A 202 20.52 47.01 -22.63
N VAL A 203 19.82 46.07 -21.97
CA VAL A 203 19.13 44.96 -22.64
C VAL A 203 17.88 45.50 -23.31
N SER A 204 17.70 45.25 -24.61
CA SER A 204 16.55 45.80 -25.34
C SER A 204 15.45 44.76 -25.57
N CYS A 205 14.20 45.20 -25.51
CA CYS A 205 13.04 44.43 -25.97
C CYS A 205 13.13 43.98 -27.43
N ALA A 206 13.95 44.66 -28.25
CA ALA A 206 14.17 44.27 -29.64
C ALA A 206 14.95 42.95 -29.80
N SER A 207 15.70 42.51 -28.78
CA SER A 207 16.38 41.21 -28.79
C SER A 207 15.52 40.06 -28.29
N ASP A 208 14.22 40.30 -28.09
CA ASP A 208 13.25 39.32 -27.56
C ASP A 208 13.77 38.60 -26.29
N PRO A 209 14.11 39.33 -25.21
CA PRO A 209 14.64 38.73 -24.00
C PRO A 209 13.55 38.04 -23.14
N CYS A 210 12.28 38.32 -23.40
CA CYS A 210 11.14 37.89 -22.58
C CYS A 210 10.48 36.59 -23.06
N VAL A 211 11.26 35.74 -23.74
CA VAL A 211 10.76 34.43 -24.20
C VAL A 211 10.38 33.61 -22.99
N VAL A 212 9.08 33.38 -22.82
CA VAL A 212 8.58 32.38 -21.87
C VAL A 212 9.13 31.03 -22.34
N PRO A 213 9.90 30.29 -21.52
CA PRO A 213 10.40 29.00 -21.95
C PRO A 213 9.22 28.10 -22.30
N THR A 214 9.18 27.67 -23.56
CA THR A 214 8.19 26.71 -24.04
C THR A 214 8.71 25.29 -23.89
N GLY A 215 7.78 24.35 -23.80
CA GLY A 215 8.06 22.93 -23.71
C GLY A 215 6.90 22.11 -24.27
N ALA A 216 7.15 20.82 -24.45
CA ALA A 216 6.20 19.89 -25.02
C ALA A 216 5.04 19.67 -24.03
N CYS A 217 3.83 19.86 -24.52
CA CYS A 217 2.59 19.57 -23.83
C CYS A 217 1.92 18.37 -24.48
N CYS A 218 1.77 17.29 -23.72
CA CYS A 218 1.13 16.07 -24.18
C CYS A 218 -0.36 16.07 -23.87
N LEU A 219 -1.19 16.13 -24.91
CA LEU A 219 -2.64 16.12 -24.79
C LEU A 219 -3.19 14.69 -24.62
N PRO A 220 -4.42 14.52 -24.08
CA PRO A 220 -5.03 13.21 -23.85
C PRO A 220 -5.20 12.34 -25.10
N ASP A 221 -5.33 12.97 -26.27
CA ASP A 221 -5.47 12.33 -27.59
C ASP A 221 -4.12 11.93 -28.22
N GLY A 222 -3.00 12.24 -27.55
CA GLY A 222 -1.64 11.96 -28.00
C GLY A 222 -1.05 13.05 -28.90
N ALA A 223 -1.73 14.17 -29.12
CA ALA A 223 -1.15 15.33 -29.76
C ALA A 223 -0.08 15.98 -28.88
N CYS A 224 0.92 16.58 -29.51
CA CYS A 224 1.99 17.32 -28.85
C CYS A 224 1.93 18.79 -29.29
N LEU A 225 1.91 19.71 -28.33
CA LEU A 225 1.99 21.15 -28.56
C LEU A 225 3.24 21.72 -27.90
N ASP A 226 4.03 22.52 -28.60
CA ASP A 226 5.11 23.32 -27.99
C ASP A 226 4.49 24.62 -27.46
N VAL A 227 4.20 24.66 -26.16
CA VAL A 227 3.48 25.77 -25.50
C VAL A 227 4.10 26.10 -24.14
N THR A 228 3.60 27.10 -23.44
CA THR A 228 4.02 27.42 -22.06
C THR A 228 3.35 26.45 -21.05
N PRO A 229 3.85 26.36 -19.81
CA PRO A 229 3.24 25.52 -18.77
C PRO A 229 1.75 25.82 -18.55
N ASP A 230 1.38 27.10 -18.47
CA ASP A 230 -0.01 27.53 -18.25
C ASP A 230 -0.92 27.20 -19.44
N ALA A 231 -0.44 27.46 -20.67
CA ALA A 231 -1.17 27.09 -21.87
C ALA A 231 -1.33 25.56 -22.02
N CYS A 232 -0.41 24.78 -21.45
CA CYS A 232 -0.55 23.32 -21.40
C CYS A 232 -1.64 22.87 -20.42
N VAL A 233 -1.73 23.52 -19.25
CA VAL A 233 -2.80 23.26 -18.27
C VAL A 233 -4.16 23.65 -18.84
N ASP A 234 -4.26 24.80 -19.52
CA ASP A 234 -5.49 25.25 -20.17
C ASP A 234 -5.94 24.31 -21.30
N ALA A 235 -4.99 23.62 -21.95
CA ALA A 235 -5.26 22.59 -22.96
C ALA A 235 -5.57 21.20 -22.36
N GLU A 236 -5.69 21.07 -21.04
CA GLU A 236 -5.87 19.81 -20.31
C GLU A 236 -4.75 18.78 -20.59
N GLY A 237 -3.53 19.26 -20.88
CA GLY A 237 -2.36 18.46 -21.21
C GLY A 237 -1.37 18.30 -20.06
N VAL A 238 -0.37 17.43 -20.25
CA VAL A 238 0.74 17.21 -19.31
C VAL A 238 2.03 17.81 -19.87
N TYR A 239 2.54 18.83 -19.18
CA TYR A 239 3.75 19.55 -19.57
C TYR A 239 5.02 18.73 -19.25
N GLN A 240 5.92 18.59 -20.22
CA GLN A 240 7.13 17.75 -20.13
C GLN A 240 8.36 18.50 -19.60
N GLY A 241 8.25 19.81 -19.40
CA GLY A 241 9.32 20.67 -18.90
C GLY A 241 9.90 21.62 -19.95
N ASP A 242 10.53 22.68 -19.48
CA ASP A 242 11.08 23.76 -20.30
C ASP A 242 12.18 23.28 -21.24
N GLY A 243 12.12 23.70 -22.51
CA GLY A 243 13.13 23.36 -23.53
C GLY A 243 13.02 21.93 -24.10
N ILE A 244 12.06 21.12 -23.64
CA ILE A 244 11.75 19.82 -24.23
C ILE A 244 10.83 20.05 -25.43
N ALA A 245 11.34 19.89 -26.66
CA ALA A 245 10.54 20.11 -27.87
C ALA A 245 9.67 18.90 -28.23
N CYS A 246 8.54 19.13 -28.89
CA CYS A 246 7.70 18.10 -29.48
C CYS A 246 8.47 17.25 -30.51
N ALA A 247 8.76 16.00 -30.15
CA ALA A 247 9.41 15.02 -31.02
C ALA A 247 8.47 13.85 -31.35
N PRO A 248 8.60 13.22 -32.53
CA PRO A 248 7.87 11.99 -32.85
C PRO A 248 8.09 10.93 -31.76
N GLY A 249 7.02 10.47 -31.12
CA GLY A 249 7.08 9.50 -30.03
C GLY A 249 7.01 10.08 -28.61
N LEU A 250 7.17 11.39 -28.43
CA LEU A 250 7.18 12.01 -27.10
C LEU A 250 5.80 11.96 -26.41
N CYS A 251 4.74 12.35 -27.12
CA CYS A 251 3.36 12.31 -26.61
C CYS A 251 2.54 11.14 -27.17
N VAL A 252 3.20 10.27 -27.95
CA VAL A 252 2.57 9.05 -28.45
C VAL A 252 2.52 8.10 -27.28
N GLY A 253 1.34 7.93 -26.68
CA GLY A 253 1.10 6.95 -25.62
C GLY A 253 1.71 5.62 -26.03
N VAL A 254 2.85 5.30 -25.44
CA VAL A 254 3.59 4.08 -25.68
C VAL A 254 2.64 2.94 -25.32
N LYS A 255 2.35 2.11 -26.32
CA LYS A 255 1.55 0.92 -26.11
C LYS A 255 2.48 -0.20 -25.65
N GLY A 256 1.97 -0.98 -24.73
CA GLY A 256 2.63 -2.16 -24.19
C GLY A 256 1.70 -3.35 -24.30
N ALA A 257 2.24 -4.54 -24.06
CA ALA A 257 1.43 -5.73 -23.96
C ALA A 257 0.56 -5.62 -22.69
N CYS A 258 -0.73 -5.83 -22.86
CA CYS A 258 -1.73 -5.88 -21.82
C CYS A 258 -2.23 -7.32 -21.71
N CYS A 259 -1.95 -7.99 -20.60
CA CYS A 259 -2.35 -9.37 -20.36
C CYS A 259 -3.67 -9.39 -19.59
N PHE A 260 -4.68 -10.04 -20.17
CA PHE A 260 -5.98 -10.18 -19.53
C PHE A 260 -6.07 -11.49 -18.74
N PRO A 261 -6.97 -11.56 -17.73
CA PRO A 261 -7.16 -12.78 -16.93
C PRO A 261 -7.58 -14.02 -17.72
N ASP A 262 -8.15 -13.83 -18.92
CA ASP A 262 -8.53 -14.88 -19.86
C ASP A 262 -7.36 -15.38 -20.74
N GLY A 263 -6.13 -14.94 -20.45
CA GLY A 263 -4.93 -15.27 -21.21
C GLY A 263 -4.81 -14.54 -22.55
N SER A 264 -5.78 -13.70 -22.92
CA SER A 264 -5.69 -12.86 -24.12
C SER A 264 -4.70 -11.72 -23.92
N CYS A 265 -4.15 -11.23 -25.02
CA CYS A 265 -3.20 -10.12 -25.01
C CYS A 265 -3.60 -9.04 -26.01
N GLY A 266 -3.62 -7.79 -25.55
CA GLY A 266 -3.79 -6.61 -26.40
C GLY A 266 -2.57 -5.70 -26.34
N VAL A 267 -2.26 -4.99 -27.43
CA VAL A 267 -1.28 -3.89 -27.40
C VAL A 267 -2.02 -2.59 -27.14
N LEU A 268 -2.08 -2.17 -25.88
CA LEU A 268 -2.92 -1.08 -25.37
C LEU A 268 -2.08 -0.04 -24.64
N ARG A 269 -2.66 1.14 -24.38
CA ARG A 269 -2.10 2.13 -23.44
C ARG A 269 -2.33 1.64 -22.00
N GLU A 270 -1.46 2.01 -21.06
CA GLU A 270 -1.53 1.57 -19.66
C GLU A 270 -2.90 1.82 -19.01
N ASP A 271 -3.44 3.03 -19.12
CA ASP A 271 -4.75 3.39 -18.58
C ASP A 271 -5.89 2.53 -19.17
N VAL A 272 -5.87 2.25 -20.47
CA VAL A 272 -6.87 1.40 -21.15
C VAL A 272 -6.70 -0.06 -20.73
N CYS A 273 -5.47 -0.50 -20.49
CA CYS A 273 -5.17 -1.84 -19.99
C CYS A 273 -5.75 -2.05 -18.59
N VAL A 274 -5.43 -1.15 -17.67
CA VAL A 274 -5.90 -1.21 -16.27
C VAL A 274 -7.42 -1.03 -16.19
N THR A 275 -7.99 -0.11 -16.97
CA THR A 275 -9.46 0.11 -16.98
C THR A 275 -10.22 -1.11 -17.48
N ARG A 276 -9.61 -1.92 -18.36
CA ARG A 276 -10.19 -3.19 -18.85
C ARG A 276 -9.83 -4.39 -17.98
N GLY A 277 -9.19 -4.17 -16.83
CA GLY A 277 -8.83 -5.22 -15.87
C GLY A 277 -7.68 -6.12 -16.33
N GLY A 278 -6.80 -5.63 -17.20
CA GLY A 278 -5.58 -6.31 -17.61
C GLY A 278 -4.32 -5.78 -16.93
N ASP A 279 -3.28 -6.61 -16.89
CA ASP A 279 -1.97 -6.28 -16.34
C ASP A 279 -1.04 -5.77 -17.44
N TYR A 280 -0.59 -4.52 -17.30
CA TYR A 280 0.30 -3.85 -18.25
C TYR A 280 1.76 -4.31 -18.08
N GLN A 281 2.38 -4.81 -19.15
CA GLN A 281 3.72 -5.40 -19.12
C GLN A 281 4.86 -4.40 -19.36
N GLY A 282 4.52 -3.11 -19.48
CA GLY A 282 5.46 -2.03 -19.74
C GLY A 282 5.58 -1.65 -21.22
N ASP A 283 6.18 -0.49 -21.44
CA ASP A 283 6.22 0.19 -22.74
C ASP A 283 7.06 -0.55 -23.78
N GLY A 284 6.58 -0.57 -25.02
CA GLY A 284 7.28 -1.22 -26.14
C GLY A 284 7.28 -2.76 -26.08
N LYS A 285 6.71 -3.37 -25.03
CA LYS A 285 6.44 -4.81 -25.01
C LYS A 285 5.29 -5.14 -25.96
N THR A 286 5.39 -6.26 -26.65
CA THR A 286 4.31 -6.77 -27.52
C THR A 286 3.80 -8.11 -27.00
N CYS A 287 2.67 -8.57 -27.54
CA CYS A 287 2.01 -9.83 -27.15
C CYS A 287 2.81 -11.11 -27.46
N THR A 288 4.09 -10.98 -27.81
CA THR A 288 5.05 -12.08 -27.86
C THR A 288 5.65 -12.41 -26.49
N ILE A 289 5.43 -11.58 -25.47
CA ILE A 289 6.01 -11.78 -24.12
C ILE A 289 5.39 -12.97 -23.36
N GLY A 290 4.36 -13.61 -23.91
CA GLY A 290 3.67 -14.75 -23.29
C GLY A 290 2.88 -14.32 -22.07
N CYS A 291 1.59 -14.03 -22.25
CA CYS A 291 0.73 -13.77 -21.09
C CYS A 291 0.55 -15.05 -20.26
N PRO A 292 0.39 -14.92 -18.93
CA PRO A 292 0.01 -16.06 -18.11
C PRO A 292 -1.24 -16.72 -18.71
N PRO A 293 -1.25 -18.05 -18.90
CA PRO A 293 -2.45 -18.73 -19.37
C PRO A 293 -3.61 -18.49 -18.40
N ALA A 294 -4.83 -18.47 -18.94
CA ALA A 294 -6.03 -18.33 -18.14
C ALA A 294 -6.04 -19.35 -17.00
N THR A 295 -6.33 -18.90 -15.79
CA THR A 295 -6.50 -19.79 -14.65
C THR A 295 -7.96 -20.15 -14.47
N GLY A 296 -8.20 -21.33 -13.91
CA GLY A 296 -9.53 -21.86 -13.65
C GLY A 296 -9.49 -22.86 -12.50
N ALA A 297 -10.66 -23.30 -12.06
CA ALA A 297 -10.79 -24.26 -10.99
C ALA A 297 -10.15 -25.60 -11.35
N CYS A 298 -9.16 -26.00 -10.56
CA CYS A 298 -8.53 -27.30 -10.62
C CYS A 298 -8.98 -28.13 -9.41
N CYS A 299 -9.79 -29.15 -9.67
CA CYS A 299 -10.27 -30.08 -8.65
C CYS A 299 -9.26 -31.20 -8.42
N ARG A 300 -8.71 -31.27 -7.21
CA ARG A 300 -7.84 -32.38 -6.79
C ARG A 300 -8.66 -33.57 -6.30
N ALA A 301 -8.02 -34.74 -6.21
CA ALA A 301 -8.67 -35.98 -5.79
C ALA A 301 -9.21 -35.94 -4.35
N ASP A 302 -8.63 -35.09 -3.49
CA ASP A 302 -9.06 -34.85 -2.10
C ASP A 302 -10.22 -33.84 -2.00
N GLY A 303 -10.76 -33.37 -3.13
CA GLY A 303 -11.81 -32.34 -3.17
C GLY A 303 -11.28 -30.91 -3.03
N THR A 304 -9.98 -30.71 -2.82
CA THR A 304 -9.41 -29.36 -2.74
C THR A 304 -9.47 -28.68 -4.10
N CYS A 305 -9.99 -27.45 -4.12
CA CYS A 305 -9.99 -26.62 -5.33
C CYS A 305 -8.89 -25.55 -5.25
N VAL A 306 -8.06 -25.49 -6.29
CA VAL A 306 -7.06 -24.43 -6.47
C VAL A 306 -7.20 -23.79 -7.85
N ALA A 307 -6.95 -22.48 -7.96
CA ALA A 307 -6.91 -21.81 -9.26
C ALA A 307 -5.54 -22.05 -9.92
N LEU A 308 -5.53 -22.87 -10.98
CA LEU A 308 -4.33 -23.17 -11.79
C LEU A 308 -4.67 -23.00 -13.26
N ASP A 309 -3.68 -22.90 -14.13
CA ASP A 309 -3.90 -23.08 -15.56
C ASP A 309 -4.10 -24.57 -15.90
N ALA A 310 -4.57 -24.86 -17.12
CA ALA A 310 -4.86 -26.22 -17.55
C ALA A 310 -3.65 -27.17 -17.46
N ALA A 311 -2.44 -26.70 -17.79
CA ALA A 311 -1.23 -27.52 -17.78
C ALA A 311 -0.74 -27.79 -16.36
N ALA A 312 -0.75 -26.77 -15.51
CA ALA A 312 -0.43 -26.89 -14.09
C ALA A 312 -1.46 -27.76 -13.35
N CYS A 313 -2.73 -27.71 -13.72
CA CYS A 313 -3.76 -28.57 -13.15
C CYS A 313 -3.53 -30.05 -13.48
N LEU A 314 -3.21 -30.35 -14.74
CA LEU A 314 -2.85 -31.70 -15.16
C LEU A 314 -1.58 -32.19 -14.45
N ALA A 315 -0.59 -31.33 -14.27
CA ALA A 315 0.68 -31.66 -13.61
C ALA A 315 0.50 -32.07 -12.14
N VAL A 316 -0.51 -31.53 -11.45
CA VAL A 316 -0.88 -31.95 -10.08
C VAL A 316 -1.89 -33.09 -10.03
N GLY A 317 -2.21 -33.69 -11.19
CA GLY A 317 -3.17 -34.79 -11.29
C GLY A 317 -4.63 -34.38 -11.03
N GLY A 318 -4.94 -33.09 -11.14
CA GLY A 318 -6.29 -32.56 -10.95
C GLY A 318 -7.13 -32.57 -12.23
N VAL A 319 -8.44 -32.38 -12.07
CA VAL A 319 -9.39 -32.21 -13.17
C VAL A 319 -9.66 -30.71 -13.35
N TYR A 320 -9.36 -30.19 -14.54
CA TYR A 320 -9.56 -28.78 -14.87
C TYR A 320 -11.00 -28.51 -15.30
N ALA A 321 -11.68 -27.58 -14.64
CA ALA A 321 -13.09 -27.27 -14.92
C ALA A 321 -13.28 -26.27 -16.08
N GLY A 322 -12.19 -25.65 -16.56
CA GLY A 322 -12.19 -24.67 -17.63
C GLY A 322 -11.74 -23.27 -17.17
N ASP A 323 -11.35 -22.45 -18.14
CA ASP A 323 -10.85 -21.10 -17.93
C ASP A 323 -11.90 -20.22 -17.23
N LEU A 324 -11.46 -19.41 -16.27
CA LEU A 324 -12.29 -18.48 -15.48
C LEU A 324 -13.40 -19.13 -14.65
N VAL A 325 -13.45 -20.47 -14.57
CA VAL A 325 -14.35 -21.16 -13.64
C VAL A 325 -13.81 -21.00 -12.22
N ALA A 326 -14.57 -20.34 -11.34
CA ALA A 326 -14.17 -20.12 -9.96
C ALA A 326 -14.23 -21.40 -9.12
N CYS A 327 -13.31 -21.53 -8.17
CA CYS A 327 -13.37 -22.58 -7.17
C CYS A 327 -14.59 -22.40 -6.26
N THR A 328 -15.51 -23.37 -6.29
CA THR A 328 -16.64 -23.42 -5.37
C THR A 328 -16.70 -24.77 -4.66
N PRO A 329 -17.26 -24.84 -3.44
CA PRO A 329 -17.37 -26.09 -2.67
C PRO A 329 -18.21 -27.17 -3.38
N THR A 330 -19.11 -26.77 -4.29
CA THR A 330 -19.94 -27.69 -5.05
C THR A 330 -19.27 -28.18 -6.33
N LEU A 331 -18.26 -27.45 -6.83
CA LEU A 331 -17.55 -27.80 -8.06
C LEU A 331 -16.55 -28.93 -7.84
N CYS A 332 -15.85 -28.91 -6.69
CA CYS A 332 -14.97 -29.99 -6.27
C CYS A 332 -15.56 -30.63 -5.01
N PRO A 333 -16.56 -31.51 -5.15
CA PRO A 333 -17.17 -32.14 -3.99
C PRO A 333 -16.10 -32.96 -3.24
N PRO A 334 -16.00 -32.80 -1.91
CA PRO A 334 -15.10 -33.61 -1.11
C PRO A 334 -15.43 -35.09 -1.26
N PRO A 335 -14.41 -35.97 -1.22
CA PRO A 335 -14.65 -37.40 -1.28
C PRO A 335 -15.48 -37.84 -0.07
N LYS A 336 -16.38 -38.79 -0.33
CA LYS A 336 -17.20 -39.43 0.70
C LYS A 336 -16.80 -40.89 0.85
N GLY A 337 -17.03 -41.42 2.03
CA GLY A 337 -16.70 -42.79 2.40
C GLY A 337 -17.66 -43.35 3.42
N ALA A 338 -17.57 -44.64 3.68
CA ALA A 338 -18.37 -45.33 4.67
C ALA A 338 -17.99 -44.89 6.08
N CYS A 339 -18.98 -44.44 6.85
CA CYS A 339 -18.88 -44.12 8.25
C CYS A 339 -19.59 -45.19 9.08
N CYS A 340 -18.84 -45.92 9.91
CA CYS A 340 -19.35 -47.03 10.70
C CYS A 340 -19.64 -46.59 12.13
N PHE A 341 -20.90 -46.70 12.57
CA PHE A 341 -21.31 -46.34 13.92
C PHE A 341 -21.27 -47.53 14.89
N PRO A 342 -21.08 -47.30 16.20
CA PRO A 342 -21.06 -48.35 17.23
C PRO A 342 -22.31 -49.26 17.27
N GLY A 343 -23.45 -48.81 16.73
CA GLY A 343 -24.69 -49.59 16.63
C GLY A 343 -24.85 -50.39 15.33
N GLY A 344 -23.83 -50.45 14.46
CA GLY A 344 -23.89 -51.14 13.17
C GLY A 344 -24.57 -50.33 12.06
N ALA A 345 -25.07 -49.13 12.37
CA ALA A 345 -25.50 -48.20 11.35
C ALA A 345 -24.31 -47.77 10.49
N CYS A 346 -24.55 -47.54 9.20
CA CYS A 346 -23.56 -46.99 8.30
C CYS A 346 -24.17 -45.92 7.41
N GLY A 347 -23.42 -44.83 7.21
CA GLY A 347 -23.75 -43.78 6.24
C GLY A 347 -22.55 -43.45 5.37
N VAL A 348 -22.79 -43.02 4.13
CA VAL A 348 -21.73 -42.48 3.25
C VAL A 348 -21.68 -40.96 3.42
N MET A 349 -20.62 -40.46 4.04
CA MET A 349 -20.46 -39.04 4.39
C MET A 349 -18.99 -38.63 4.34
N GLU A 350 -18.72 -37.37 4.64
CA GLU A 350 -17.35 -36.83 4.72
C GLU A 350 -16.68 -37.22 6.05
N GLU A 351 -15.36 -37.39 6.05
CA GLU A 351 -14.58 -37.76 7.24
C GLU A 351 -14.88 -36.91 8.49
N PRO A 352 -14.84 -35.56 8.45
CA PRO A 352 -15.13 -34.75 9.64
C PRO A 352 -16.56 -34.95 10.15
N THR A 353 -17.53 -35.12 9.25
CA THR A 353 -18.92 -35.40 9.65
C THR A 353 -19.03 -36.77 10.31
N CYS A 354 -18.26 -37.75 9.84
CA CYS A 354 -18.23 -39.09 10.42
C CYS A 354 -17.65 -39.09 11.84
N THR A 355 -16.52 -38.42 12.04
CA THR A 355 -15.87 -38.33 13.36
C THR A 355 -16.69 -37.52 14.35
N ASP A 356 -17.31 -36.42 13.91
CA ASP A 356 -18.17 -35.58 14.75
C ASP A 356 -19.45 -36.33 15.19
N ALA A 357 -19.96 -37.22 14.34
CA ALA A 357 -21.08 -38.08 14.66
C ALA A 357 -20.69 -39.31 15.52
N GLY A 358 -19.41 -39.45 15.92
CA GLY A 358 -18.91 -40.54 16.75
C GLY A 358 -18.75 -41.88 16.01
N GLY A 359 -18.65 -41.84 14.68
CA GLY A 359 -18.39 -43.02 13.84
C GLY A 359 -16.91 -43.19 13.47
N VAL A 360 -16.58 -44.36 12.92
CA VAL A 360 -15.25 -44.68 12.39
C VAL A 360 -15.28 -44.64 10.86
N TYR A 361 -14.54 -43.72 10.26
CA TYR A 361 -14.44 -43.54 8.81
C TYR A 361 -13.56 -44.64 8.18
N GLN A 362 -14.04 -45.29 7.13
CA GLN A 362 -13.34 -46.40 6.46
C GLN A 362 -12.44 -45.95 5.29
N GLY A 363 -12.42 -44.65 4.98
CA GLY A 363 -11.63 -44.05 3.89
C GLY A 363 -12.47 -43.69 2.67
N ASP A 364 -11.89 -42.86 1.80
CA ASP A 364 -12.56 -42.31 0.63
C ASP A 364 -12.95 -43.37 -0.41
N GLY A 365 -14.16 -43.24 -0.99
CA GLY A 365 -14.68 -44.17 -1.99
C GLY A 365 -15.15 -45.52 -1.42
N THR A 366 -15.04 -45.74 -0.11
CA THR A 366 -15.62 -46.91 0.55
C THR A 366 -17.14 -46.81 0.64
N ILE A 367 -17.82 -47.95 0.59
CA ILE A 367 -19.28 -48.07 0.68
C ILE A 367 -19.68 -48.87 1.92
N CYS A 368 -20.90 -48.66 2.42
CA CYS A 368 -21.39 -49.32 3.63
C CYS A 368 -21.54 -50.85 3.55
N ALA A 369 -21.57 -51.42 2.35
CA ALA A 369 -21.75 -52.86 2.17
C ALA A 369 -20.49 -53.63 2.58
N GLY A 370 -20.56 -54.38 3.69
CA GLY A 370 -19.53 -55.33 4.11
C GLY A 370 -18.24 -54.74 4.70
N GLN A 371 -18.15 -53.42 4.83
CA GLN A 371 -16.98 -52.70 5.34
C GLN A 371 -17.11 -52.31 6.82
N CYS A 372 -18.33 -52.27 7.37
CA CYS A 372 -18.55 -51.98 8.78
C CYS A 372 -18.61 -53.27 9.61
N PRO A 373 -17.91 -53.31 10.77
CA PRO A 373 -18.06 -54.42 11.70
C PRO A 373 -19.52 -54.46 12.16
N THR A 374 -20.22 -55.54 11.81
CA THR A 374 -21.57 -55.78 12.33
C THR A 374 -21.45 -56.08 13.82
N PRO A 375 -22.10 -55.32 14.71
CA PRO A 375 -22.06 -55.62 16.13
C PRO A 375 -22.57 -57.04 16.37
N PRO A 376 -21.95 -57.80 17.30
CA PRO A 376 -22.42 -59.12 17.63
C PRO A 376 -23.83 -59.05 18.25
N GLY A 377 -24.56 -60.15 18.11
CA GLY A 377 -25.83 -60.38 18.78
C GLY A 377 -25.87 -61.78 19.38
N ALA A 378 -26.83 -62.03 20.24
CA ALA A 378 -27.02 -63.33 20.84
C ALA A 378 -27.29 -64.40 19.76
N CYS A 379 -26.45 -65.43 19.75
CA CYS A 379 -26.57 -66.61 18.92
C CYS A 379 -27.00 -67.78 19.81
N CYS A 380 -28.23 -68.27 19.63
CA CYS A 380 -28.76 -69.40 20.39
C CYS A 380 -28.49 -70.72 19.66
N PHE A 381 -27.83 -71.65 20.34
CA PHE A 381 -27.62 -73.00 19.83
C PHE A 381 -28.72 -73.96 20.30
N PRO A 382 -28.91 -75.11 19.62
CA PRO A 382 -29.94 -76.09 19.98
C PRO A 382 -29.81 -76.68 21.39
N ASP A 383 -28.61 -76.66 21.97
CA ASP A 383 -28.28 -77.09 23.33
C ASP A 383 -28.58 -76.01 24.41
N GLY A 384 -29.14 -74.87 24.00
CA GLY A 384 -29.41 -73.73 24.87
C GLY A 384 -28.19 -72.82 25.13
N THR A 385 -27.01 -73.16 24.60
CA THR A 385 -25.83 -72.31 24.70
C THR A 385 -26.06 -70.99 23.97
N CYS A 386 -25.65 -69.88 24.60
CA CYS A 386 -25.70 -68.55 23.99
C CYS A 386 -24.31 -67.96 23.85
N VAL A 387 -23.93 -67.56 22.63
CA VAL A 387 -22.67 -66.85 22.35
C VAL A 387 -22.95 -65.58 21.57
N SER A 388 -22.24 -64.50 21.88
CA SER A 388 -22.32 -63.25 21.11
C SER A 388 -21.51 -63.37 19.82
N LEU A 389 -22.19 -63.60 18.68
CA LEU A 389 -21.57 -63.74 17.36
C LEU A 389 -22.19 -62.75 16.35
N PRO A 390 -21.46 -62.34 15.30
CA PRO A 390 -22.07 -61.68 14.14
C PRO A 390 -23.09 -62.59 13.44
N SER A 391 -24.08 -62.01 12.75
CA SER A 391 -25.18 -62.76 12.12
C SER A 391 -24.71 -63.89 11.18
N GLY A 392 -23.68 -63.65 10.34
CA GLY A 392 -23.14 -64.67 9.45
C GLY A 392 -22.48 -65.82 10.21
N ALA A 393 -21.59 -65.50 11.15
CA ALA A 393 -20.91 -66.50 11.98
C ALA A 393 -21.86 -67.32 12.85
N CYS A 394 -22.99 -66.73 13.28
CA CYS A 394 -24.02 -67.46 14.00
C CYS A 394 -24.70 -68.53 13.14
N GLY A 395 -25.06 -68.18 11.89
CA GLY A 395 -25.61 -69.13 10.93
C GLY A 395 -24.62 -70.22 10.53
N ASP A 396 -23.36 -69.84 10.29
CA ASP A 396 -22.28 -70.77 9.96
C ASP A 396 -21.99 -71.76 11.09
N ALA A 397 -22.18 -71.33 12.35
CA ALA A 397 -22.05 -72.19 13.53
C ALA A 397 -23.30 -73.06 13.79
N GLY A 398 -24.38 -72.91 13.00
CA GLY A 398 -25.63 -73.66 13.17
C GLY A 398 -26.55 -73.12 14.27
N GLY A 399 -26.33 -71.89 14.73
CA GLY A 399 -27.16 -71.22 15.74
C GLY A 399 -28.20 -70.28 15.15
N GLY A 400 -29.25 -69.98 15.93
CA GLY A 400 -30.29 -69.00 15.62
C GLY A 400 -29.94 -67.60 16.14
N PHE A 401 -29.75 -66.64 15.23
CA PHE A 401 -29.40 -65.26 15.57
C PHE A 401 -30.62 -64.46 16.06
N GLN A 402 -30.54 -63.88 17.26
CA GLN A 402 -31.66 -63.20 17.92
C GLN A 402 -31.76 -61.70 17.60
N GLY A 403 -30.81 -61.15 16.83
CA GLY A 403 -30.76 -59.75 16.44
C GLY A 403 -29.52 -59.02 16.96
N VAL A 404 -29.12 -57.96 16.25
CA VAL A 404 -27.95 -57.15 16.57
C VAL A 404 -28.14 -56.43 17.91
N GLY A 405 -27.15 -56.48 18.80
CA GLY A 405 -27.20 -55.84 20.11
C GLY A 405 -28.04 -56.55 21.17
N VAL A 406 -28.70 -57.67 20.82
CA VAL A 406 -29.36 -58.53 21.80
C VAL A 406 -28.28 -59.27 22.59
N VAL A 407 -28.28 -59.12 23.92
CA VAL A 407 -27.30 -59.77 24.80
C VAL A 407 -27.74 -61.17 25.20
N CYS A 408 -26.78 -62.07 25.37
CA CYS A 408 -27.06 -63.42 25.84
C CYS A 408 -27.68 -63.41 27.25
N SER A 409 -28.80 -64.12 27.38
CA SER A 409 -29.52 -64.29 28.65
C SER A 409 -30.03 -65.73 28.76
N PRO A 410 -30.08 -66.32 29.97
CA PRO A 410 -30.63 -67.66 30.19
C PRO A 410 -32.09 -67.81 29.74
N THR A 411 -32.84 -66.70 29.72
CA THR A 411 -34.23 -66.66 29.26
C THR A 411 -34.36 -66.50 27.75
N LEU A 412 -33.29 -66.07 27.07
CA LEU A 412 -33.29 -65.79 25.63
C LEU A 412 -33.03 -67.08 24.83
N CYS A 413 -32.09 -67.90 25.29
CA CYS A 413 -31.84 -69.23 24.73
C CYS A 413 -32.29 -70.26 25.77
N PRO A 414 -33.56 -70.71 25.72
CA PRO A 414 -34.06 -71.65 26.70
C PRO A 414 -33.29 -72.97 26.59
N PRO A 415 -32.89 -73.59 27.72
CA PRO A 415 -32.28 -74.91 27.69
C PRO A 415 -33.21 -75.94 27.05
N PRO A 416 -32.64 -76.96 26.40
CA PRO A 416 -33.42 -78.04 25.80
C PRO A 416 -34.24 -78.75 26.87
N LYS A 417 -35.40 -79.27 26.45
CA LYS A 417 -36.30 -80.05 27.29
C LYS A 417 -36.41 -81.46 26.73
N GLY A 418 -36.68 -82.40 27.62
CA GLY A 418 -36.80 -83.81 27.32
C GLY A 418 -37.84 -84.49 28.20
N ALA A 419 -38.20 -85.72 27.84
CA ALA A 419 -39.12 -86.54 28.59
C ALA A 419 -38.48 -86.94 29.93
N CYS A 420 -39.20 -86.63 31.01
CA CYS A 420 -38.86 -87.05 32.36
C CYS A 420 -39.87 -88.11 32.81
N CYS A 421 -39.41 -89.35 32.93
CA CYS A 421 -40.23 -90.47 33.39
C CYS A 421 -40.16 -90.56 34.91
N ARG A 422 -41.28 -90.30 35.58
CA ARG A 422 -41.35 -90.34 37.04
C ARG A 422 -41.64 -91.76 37.54
N PRO A 423 -41.29 -92.07 38.80
CA PRO A 423 -41.58 -93.37 39.40
C PRO A 423 -43.07 -93.75 39.41
N ASP A 424 -43.97 -92.77 39.45
CA ASP A 424 -45.43 -92.95 39.45
C ASP A 424 -46.03 -93.30 38.06
N GLY A 425 -45.19 -93.49 37.04
CA GLY A 425 -45.63 -93.74 35.66
C GLY A 425 -46.05 -92.48 34.91
N GLY A 426 -46.03 -91.30 35.56
CA GLY A 426 -46.29 -90.04 34.90
C GLY A 426 -45.07 -89.55 34.11
N CYS A 427 -45.32 -88.96 32.94
CA CYS A 427 -44.28 -88.28 32.17
C CYS A 427 -44.56 -86.79 32.01
N ARG A 428 -43.51 -85.97 32.10
CA ARG A 428 -43.54 -84.55 31.73
C ARG A 428 -42.33 -84.17 30.90
N VAL A 429 -42.49 -83.23 29.96
CA VAL A 429 -41.37 -82.64 29.22
C VAL A 429 -40.83 -81.45 30.01
N VAL A 430 -39.66 -81.63 30.61
CA VAL A 430 -39.00 -80.61 31.46
C VAL A 430 -37.52 -80.51 31.12
N GLU A 431 -36.85 -79.51 31.68
CA GLU A 431 -35.39 -79.40 31.65
C GLU A 431 -34.78 -80.51 32.53
N GLU A 432 -33.58 -80.98 32.20
CA GLU A 432 -32.88 -82.07 32.90
C GLU A 432 -32.82 -81.84 34.42
N GLU A 433 -32.41 -80.63 34.85
CA GLU A 433 -32.30 -80.27 36.27
C GLU A 433 -33.64 -80.30 37.02
N LYS A 434 -34.76 -80.19 36.30
CA LYS A 434 -36.13 -80.21 36.85
C LYS A 434 -36.76 -81.60 36.72
N CYS A 435 -36.01 -82.60 36.27
CA CYS A 435 -36.49 -83.96 36.18
C CYS A 435 -36.36 -84.68 37.54
N GLU A 436 -37.49 -84.94 38.18
CA GLU A 436 -37.59 -85.73 39.42
C GLU A 436 -37.84 -87.21 39.05
N GLY A 437 -36.96 -87.78 38.23
CA GLY A 437 -37.13 -89.11 37.63
C GLY A 437 -36.00 -89.45 36.65
N VAL A 438 -36.24 -90.38 35.73
CA VAL A 438 -35.28 -90.73 34.69
C VAL A 438 -35.47 -89.80 33.48
N TYR A 439 -34.48 -88.98 33.20
CA TYR A 439 -34.46 -88.10 32.03
C TYR A 439 -34.04 -88.91 30.79
N GLN A 440 -34.87 -88.89 29.75
CA GLN A 440 -34.64 -89.68 28.54
C GLN A 440 -33.76 -88.94 27.50
N GLY A 441 -33.27 -87.75 27.84
CA GLY A 441 -32.41 -86.93 26.99
C GLY A 441 -33.14 -85.80 26.28
N ASP A 442 -32.37 -84.85 25.76
CA ASP A 442 -32.88 -83.65 25.11
C ASP A 442 -33.66 -83.96 23.83
N GLY A 443 -34.78 -83.24 23.61
CA GLY A 443 -35.64 -83.41 22.44
C GLY A 443 -36.54 -84.64 22.48
N THR A 444 -36.46 -85.46 23.52
CA THR A 444 -37.39 -86.59 23.73
C THR A 444 -38.76 -86.09 24.21
N ILE A 445 -39.81 -86.82 23.81
CA ILE A 445 -41.20 -86.54 24.17
C ILE A 445 -41.78 -87.68 25.00
N CYS A 446 -42.84 -87.43 25.77
CA CYS A 446 -43.39 -88.44 26.68
C CYS A 446 -43.99 -89.69 26.00
N GLU A 447 -44.41 -89.56 24.75
CA GLU A 447 -45.08 -90.65 24.03
C GLU A 447 -44.06 -91.71 23.59
N GLY A 448 -44.22 -92.94 24.09
CA GLY A 448 -43.38 -94.09 23.72
C GLY A 448 -41.94 -94.09 24.26
N GLN A 449 -41.48 -93.00 24.88
CA GLN A 449 -40.15 -92.90 25.52
C GLN A 449 -40.20 -93.23 27.02
N CYS A 450 -41.37 -93.10 27.63
CA CYS A 450 -41.67 -93.68 28.93
C CYS A 450 -42.60 -94.87 28.66
N PRO A 451 -42.06 -96.08 28.40
CA PRO A 451 -42.92 -97.24 28.32
C PRO A 451 -43.70 -97.33 29.64
N PRO A 452 -45.01 -97.63 29.60
CA PRO A 452 -45.71 -97.99 30.82
C PRO A 452 -44.89 -99.11 31.50
N PRO A 453 -44.73 -99.11 32.84
CA PRO A 453 -44.00 -100.18 33.50
C PRO A 453 -44.53 -101.50 32.94
N LEU A 454 -43.65 -102.31 32.35
CA LEU A 454 -44.03 -103.65 31.93
C LEU A 454 -44.51 -104.33 33.21
N ASP A 455 -45.76 -104.79 33.21
CA ASP A 455 -46.32 -105.45 34.38
C ASP A 455 -45.34 -106.59 34.75
N GLY A 456 -44.77 -106.55 35.96
CA GLY A 456 -43.73 -107.50 36.39
C GLY A 456 -42.27 -107.06 36.28
N ASP A 457 -41.93 -105.99 35.56
CA ASP A 457 -40.56 -105.43 35.49
C ASP A 457 -40.35 -104.45 36.66
N VAL A 458 -39.88 -105.00 37.77
CA VAL A 458 -39.78 -104.31 39.06
C VAL A 458 -38.56 -103.39 39.08
N ASN A 459 -37.46 -103.78 38.42
CA ASN A 459 -36.23 -103.01 38.37
C ASN A 459 -36.20 -101.98 37.22
N ARG A 460 -37.17 -102.07 36.29
CA ARG A 460 -37.38 -101.22 35.12
C ARG A 460 -36.24 -101.25 34.10
N ASP A 461 -35.60 -102.40 33.93
CA ASP A 461 -34.54 -102.60 32.94
C ASP A 461 -35.06 -103.01 31.55
N GLY A 462 -36.38 -103.16 31.42
CA GLY A 462 -37.07 -103.46 30.17
C GLY A 462 -37.26 -104.95 29.90
N SER A 463 -36.90 -105.82 30.84
CA SER A 463 -37.14 -107.26 30.80
C SER A 463 -37.83 -107.70 32.09
N VAL A 464 -38.60 -108.79 32.05
CA VAL A 464 -39.14 -109.40 33.28
C VAL A 464 -38.40 -110.69 33.52
N ASP A 465 -37.37 -110.65 34.37
CA ASP A 465 -36.49 -111.77 34.59
C ASP A 465 -36.23 -112.07 36.07
N PHE A 466 -35.19 -112.87 36.32
CA PHE A 466 -34.83 -113.28 37.65
C PHE A 466 -34.49 -112.10 38.57
N SER A 467 -34.03 -110.99 38.01
CA SER A 467 -33.69 -109.77 38.74
C SER A 467 -34.94 -109.13 39.36
N ASP A 468 -36.06 -109.13 38.66
CA ASP A 468 -37.34 -108.61 39.15
C ASP A 468 -37.94 -109.48 40.24
N LEU A 469 -37.85 -110.80 40.05
CA LEU A 469 -38.27 -111.78 41.05
C LEU A 469 -37.55 -111.57 42.38
N LEU A 470 -36.24 -111.32 42.31
CA LEU A 470 -35.44 -111.08 43.50
C LEU A 470 -35.91 -109.83 44.25
N LEU A 471 -36.33 -108.78 43.54
CA LEU A 471 -36.83 -107.56 44.17
C LEU A 471 -38.17 -107.79 44.89
N VAL A 472 -39.08 -108.57 44.32
CA VAL A 472 -40.35 -108.93 44.98
C VAL A 472 -40.11 -109.79 46.21
N ILE A 473 -39.28 -110.83 46.11
CA ILE A 473 -38.98 -111.71 47.25
C ILE A 473 -38.22 -110.94 48.34
N ALA A 474 -37.33 -110.01 47.98
CA ALA A 474 -36.57 -109.21 48.94
C ALA A 474 -37.43 -108.25 49.77
N HIS A 475 -38.59 -107.82 49.26
CA HIS A 475 -39.46 -106.83 49.91
C HIS A 475 -40.75 -107.43 50.47
N TRP A 476 -40.81 -108.76 50.63
CA TRP A 476 -42.01 -109.49 51.07
C TRP A 476 -42.58 -108.98 52.41
N GLY A 477 -43.86 -108.59 52.40
CA GLY A 477 -44.57 -108.03 53.55
C GLY A 477 -45.11 -106.61 53.31
N PRO A 478 -45.60 -105.93 54.36
CA PRO A 478 -46.19 -104.60 54.23
C PRO A 478 -45.21 -103.61 53.62
N CYS A 479 -45.64 -102.92 52.57
CA CYS A 479 -44.82 -101.94 51.89
C CYS A 479 -45.65 -100.77 51.42
N SER A 480 -45.47 -99.60 52.03
CA SER A 480 -46.06 -98.36 51.52
C SER A 480 -45.08 -97.71 50.53
N HIS A 481 -45.41 -97.72 49.24
CA HIS A 481 -44.65 -97.06 48.16
C HIS A 481 -43.27 -97.66 47.85
N CYS A 482 -43.15 -98.99 47.72
CA CYS A 482 -42.01 -99.60 47.05
C CYS A 482 -42.39 -100.16 45.68
N LEU A 483 -41.38 -100.30 44.81
CA LEU A 483 -41.55 -100.78 43.44
C LEU A 483 -42.03 -102.23 43.36
N ALA A 484 -41.85 -103.01 44.43
CA ALA A 484 -42.23 -104.41 44.49
C ALA A 484 -43.72 -104.65 44.82
N ASP A 485 -44.47 -103.61 45.22
CA ASP A 485 -45.94 -103.64 45.41
C ASP A 485 -46.57 -103.21 44.08
N LEU A 486 -46.76 -104.19 43.20
CA LEU A 486 -47.16 -104.03 41.81
C LEU A 486 -48.68 -103.88 41.66
N ASP A 487 -49.48 -104.53 42.53
CA ASP A 487 -50.94 -104.39 42.52
C ASP A 487 -51.46 -103.24 43.43
N VAL A 488 -50.54 -102.60 44.16
CA VAL A 488 -50.75 -101.38 44.96
C VAL A 488 -51.77 -101.62 46.08
N ASP A 489 -51.81 -102.83 46.63
CA ASP A 489 -52.65 -103.16 47.78
C ASP A 489 -52.00 -102.78 49.14
N GLY A 490 -50.74 -102.31 49.10
CA GLY A 490 -49.94 -101.90 50.25
C GLY A 490 -49.12 -103.02 50.89
N VAL A 491 -49.07 -104.21 50.28
CA VAL A 491 -48.35 -105.40 50.76
C VAL A 491 -47.69 -106.13 49.59
N VAL A 492 -46.36 -106.27 49.64
CA VAL A 492 -45.65 -107.14 48.70
C VAL A 492 -45.90 -108.59 49.08
N GLY A 493 -46.65 -109.31 48.26
CA GLY A 493 -47.07 -110.66 48.53
C GLY A 493 -47.21 -111.51 47.29
N PHE A 494 -48.14 -112.47 47.38
CA PHE A 494 -48.33 -113.44 46.32
C PHE A 494 -48.99 -112.81 45.08
N GLY A 495 -49.73 -111.70 45.24
CA GLY A 495 -50.30 -110.93 44.13
C GLY A 495 -49.20 -110.38 43.23
N ASP A 496 -48.23 -109.69 43.81
CA ASP A 496 -47.10 -109.09 43.08
C ASP A 496 -46.18 -110.13 42.45
N LEU A 497 -45.92 -111.23 43.18
CA LEU A 497 -45.16 -112.35 42.65
C LEU A 497 -45.80 -112.94 41.39
N LEU A 498 -47.13 -113.06 41.37
CA LEU A 498 -47.85 -113.55 40.21
C LEU A 498 -47.77 -112.57 39.04
N MET A 499 -47.73 -111.26 39.28
CA MET A 499 -47.52 -110.27 38.22
C MET A 499 -46.14 -110.43 37.57
N VAL A 500 -45.06 -110.59 38.34
CA VAL A 500 -43.72 -110.88 37.76
C VAL A 500 -43.72 -112.18 36.96
N LEU A 501 -44.28 -113.26 37.52
CA LEU A 501 -44.29 -114.56 36.84
C LEU A 501 -45.21 -114.59 35.60
N ALA A 502 -46.30 -113.82 35.60
CA ALA A 502 -47.24 -113.77 34.48
C ALA A 502 -46.63 -113.13 33.22
N HIS A 503 -45.63 -112.27 33.42
CA HIS A 503 -44.99 -111.52 32.35
C HIS A 503 -43.54 -111.92 32.11
N TRP A 504 -43.12 -113.06 32.69
CA TRP A 504 -41.75 -113.58 32.60
C TRP A 504 -41.26 -113.84 31.18
N GLY A 505 -40.04 -113.36 30.89
CA GLY A 505 -39.35 -113.55 29.61
C GLY A 505 -39.45 -112.31 28.74
#